data_AF-A0A1W9Q1I8-F1
#
_entry.id   AF-A0A1W9Q1I8-F1
#
_cell.length_a   1.000
_cell.length_b   1.000
_cell.length_c   1.000
_cell.angle_alpha   90.00
_cell.angle_beta   90.00
_cell.angle_gamma   90.00
#
_symmetry.space_group_name_H-M   'P 1'
#
loop_
_entity.id
_entity.type
_entity.pdbx_description
1 polymer ?
#
loop_
_entity_poly.entity_id
_entity_poly.type
_entity_poly.pdbx_seq_one_letter_code
_entity_poly.pdbx_strand_id
1 'polypeptide(L)'
;MNDETKKKIKEKYEAALQKGERFWPDSIYKDLLVSFALFILLIGLASFIGVHPEPKVDLTDTSYIPRPEWYFLFLFEFLKYFPGNLEWVGAAVIPGILVVALIFLPLYDKNPSRHYSKRKFAVGLMSFIVVGMVFLTIKATLTTPPQEESLVANSIAEKMSLGQDLYSIQCVECHGPDGYGGEVVGVEGLEGTIIKPINSQDEMYTRNDDSLMSIISYGQPNLGMVPFGGAYGGELSSSEIEYIVTFMRYTWDDRAEVPADAVTSAIPALAEGEVPSYEVHISALVKRQCLSCHREGKENNNYLMDTYAGILSGGNSAPNVVAGDMNSNLLQLIQGHELTSSDGTLIHVMPPNGKPIKDEYIDMFIRWVEAGMPETAAEATALSGE
;
A
#
# COMPACT_ATOMS: atom_id res chain seq x y z
N MET A 1 -43.13 -39.62 -42.80
CA MET A 1 -43.67 -38.48 -42.02
C MET A 1 -45.01 -38.12 -42.65
N ASN A 2 -46.11 -38.22 -41.91
CA ASN A 2 -47.48 -38.05 -42.45
C ASN A 2 -47.77 -36.57 -42.82
N ASP A 3 -48.60 -36.32 -43.83
CA ASP A 3 -48.91 -34.96 -44.30
C ASP A 3 -49.63 -34.09 -43.24
N GLU A 4 -50.43 -34.70 -42.37
CA GLU A 4 -51.00 -34.03 -41.19
C GLU A 4 -49.93 -33.50 -40.23
N THR A 5 -48.81 -34.22 -40.09
CA THR A 5 -47.71 -33.80 -39.22
C THR A 5 -47.00 -32.58 -39.78
N LYS A 6 -46.83 -32.49 -41.11
CA LYS A 6 -46.29 -31.30 -41.78
C LYS A 6 -47.18 -30.09 -41.57
N LYS A 7 -48.50 -30.25 -41.70
CA LYS A 7 -49.46 -29.15 -41.56
C LYS A 7 -49.48 -28.59 -40.14
N LYS A 8 -49.51 -29.46 -39.12
CA LYS A 8 -49.39 -29.05 -37.70
C LYS A 8 -48.09 -28.33 -37.37
N ILE A 9 -46.96 -28.75 -37.94
CA ILE A 9 -45.67 -28.07 -37.73
C ILE A 9 -45.69 -26.67 -38.35
N LYS A 10 -46.26 -26.53 -39.56
CA LYS A 10 -46.35 -25.26 -40.26
C LYS A 10 -47.25 -24.25 -39.53
N GLU A 11 -48.43 -24.67 -39.08
CA GLU A 11 -49.34 -23.81 -38.28
C GLU A 11 -48.68 -23.37 -36.98
N LYS A 12 -47.94 -24.26 -36.30
CA LYS A 12 -47.22 -23.94 -35.07
C LYS A 12 -46.06 -22.97 -35.30
N TYR A 13 -45.39 -23.08 -36.44
CA TYR A 13 -44.32 -22.17 -36.87
C TYR A 13 -44.87 -20.78 -37.22
N GLU A 14 -45.97 -20.71 -37.98
CA GLU A 14 -46.65 -19.45 -38.32
C GLU A 14 -47.20 -18.74 -37.06
N ALA A 15 -47.77 -19.50 -36.11
CA ALA A 15 -48.19 -18.95 -34.83
C ALA A 15 -47.02 -18.44 -33.96
N ALA A 16 -45.84 -19.06 -34.06
CA ALA A 16 -44.64 -18.60 -33.35
C ALA A 16 -44.03 -17.34 -34.00
N LEU A 17 -44.05 -17.24 -35.33
CA LEU A 17 -43.65 -16.05 -36.09
C LEU A 17 -44.53 -14.83 -35.75
N GLN A 18 -45.83 -15.05 -35.58
CA GLN A 18 -46.78 -14.01 -35.16
C GLN A 18 -46.52 -13.48 -33.74
N LYS A 19 -45.84 -14.25 -32.90
CA LYS A 19 -45.52 -13.90 -31.50
C LYS A 19 -44.08 -13.43 -31.30
N GLY A 20 -43.22 -13.57 -32.32
CA GLY A 20 -41.79 -13.25 -32.25
C GLY A 20 -41.53 -11.75 -32.43
N GLU A 21 -40.65 -11.19 -31.61
CA GLU A 21 -40.13 -9.84 -31.80
C GLU A 21 -39.20 -9.78 -33.03
N ARG A 22 -39.13 -8.63 -33.71
CA ARG A 22 -38.23 -8.48 -34.85
C ARG A 22 -36.80 -8.31 -34.35
N PHE A 23 -35.86 -9.05 -34.96
CA PHE A 23 -34.43 -8.92 -34.64
C PHE A 23 -33.94 -7.48 -34.80
N TRP A 24 -34.31 -6.85 -35.93
CA TRP A 24 -34.13 -5.42 -36.16
C TRP A 24 -35.50 -4.74 -36.31
N PRO A 25 -35.79 -3.65 -35.58
CA PRO A 25 -34.90 -2.92 -34.66
C PRO A 25 -34.99 -3.37 -33.19
N ASP A 26 -35.98 -4.17 -32.81
CA ASP A 26 -36.41 -4.33 -31.42
C ASP A 26 -35.36 -5.04 -30.54
N SER A 27 -34.77 -6.14 -31.01
CA SER A 27 -33.75 -6.87 -30.24
C SER A 27 -32.43 -6.10 -30.17
N ILE A 28 -31.96 -5.53 -31.29
CA ILE A 28 -30.72 -4.75 -31.30
C ILE A 28 -30.81 -3.53 -30.37
N TYR A 29 -31.95 -2.85 -30.32
CA TYR A 29 -32.13 -1.73 -29.41
C TYR A 29 -31.99 -2.15 -27.94
N LYS A 30 -32.58 -3.30 -27.56
CA LYS A 30 -32.42 -3.85 -26.21
C LYS A 30 -30.97 -4.25 -25.92
N ASP A 31 -30.29 -4.87 -26.88
CA ASP A 31 -28.89 -5.26 -26.74
C ASP A 31 -27.97 -4.04 -26.60
N LEU A 32 -28.23 -2.97 -27.36
CA LEU A 32 -27.50 -1.71 -27.25
C LEU A 32 -27.71 -1.08 -25.86
N LEU A 33 -28.94 -1.06 -25.38
CA LEU A 33 -29.27 -0.48 -24.07
C LEU A 33 -28.57 -1.26 -22.95
N VAL A 34 -28.65 -2.59 -22.96
CA VAL A 34 -28.03 -3.44 -21.94
C VAL A 34 -26.50 -3.39 -22.00
N SER A 35 -25.91 -3.46 -23.20
CA SER A 35 -24.45 -3.37 -23.36
C SER A 35 -23.91 -2.00 -22.94
N PHE A 36 -24.61 -0.92 -23.26
CA PHE A 36 -24.27 0.42 -22.81
C PHE A 36 -24.41 0.59 -21.29
N ALA A 37 -25.47 0.04 -20.70
CA ALA A 37 -25.64 0.02 -19.25
C ALA A 37 -24.53 -0.77 -18.53
N LEU A 38 -24.14 -1.94 -19.07
CA LEU A 38 -23.01 -2.71 -18.55
C LEU A 38 -21.69 -1.95 -18.70
N PHE A 39 -21.49 -1.23 -19.81
CA PHE A 39 -20.30 -0.42 -20.03
C PHE A 39 -20.19 0.72 -19.01
N ILE A 40 -21.29 1.43 -18.75
CA ILE A 40 -21.34 2.47 -17.71
C ILE A 40 -21.10 1.84 -16.32
N LEU A 41 -21.69 0.67 -16.03
CA LEU A 41 -21.47 -0.03 -14.77
C LEU A 41 -19.98 -0.37 -14.58
N LEU A 42 -19.32 -0.89 -15.61
CA LEU A 42 -17.89 -1.21 -15.54
C LEU A 42 -17.02 0.03 -15.34
N ILE A 43 -17.33 1.14 -16.02
CA ILE A 43 -16.64 2.43 -15.79
C ILE A 43 -16.87 2.89 -14.35
N GLY A 44 -18.11 2.83 -13.86
CA GLY A 44 -18.43 3.20 -12.49
C GLY A 44 -17.66 2.36 -11.46
N LEU A 45 -17.64 1.04 -11.62
CA LEU A 45 -16.86 0.15 -10.77
C LEU A 45 -15.37 0.49 -10.82
N ALA A 46 -14.80 0.69 -12.02
CA ALA A 46 -13.39 1.04 -12.19
C ALA A 46 -13.04 2.41 -11.58
N SER A 47 -13.93 3.40 -11.67
CA SER A 47 -13.67 4.75 -11.16
C SER A 47 -13.91 4.90 -9.66
N PHE A 48 -14.88 4.18 -9.08
CA PHE A 48 -15.26 4.34 -7.67
C PHE A 48 -14.69 3.25 -6.75
N ILE A 49 -14.51 2.02 -7.24
CA ILE A 49 -13.96 0.90 -6.45
C ILE A 49 -12.48 0.71 -6.77
N GLY A 50 -12.04 1.07 -7.98
CA GLY A 50 -10.67 0.86 -8.42
C GLY A 50 -10.33 -0.60 -8.69
N VAL A 51 -9.11 -0.84 -9.15
CA VAL A 51 -8.53 -2.19 -9.29
C VAL A 51 -7.58 -2.37 -8.11
N HIS A 52 -7.65 -3.52 -7.42
CA HIS A 52 -6.69 -3.82 -6.35
C HIS A 52 -5.28 -3.86 -6.97
N PRO A 53 -4.34 -3.03 -6.51
CA PRO A 53 -2.99 -3.02 -7.04
C PRO A 53 -2.25 -4.24 -6.50
N GLU A 54 -1.69 -5.02 -7.40
CA GLU A 54 -0.75 -6.09 -7.02
C GLU A 54 0.66 -5.51 -6.99
N PRO A 55 1.51 -5.94 -6.03
CA PRO A 55 2.91 -5.55 -6.03
C PRO A 55 3.56 -5.97 -7.37
N LYS A 56 4.54 -5.19 -7.82
CA LYS A 56 5.33 -5.60 -8.99
C LYS A 56 5.97 -6.94 -8.69
N VAL A 57 5.97 -7.83 -9.69
CA VAL A 57 6.53 -9.17 -9.56
C VAL A 57 8.01 -9.06 -9.18
N ASP A 58 8.34 -9.55 -7.99
CA ASP A 58 9.71 -9.75 -7.52
C ASP A 58 10.03 -11.25 -7.57
N LEU A 59 11.04 -11.62 -8.36
CA LEU A 59 11.49 -13.01 -8.52
C LEU A 59 12.24 -13.54 -7.29
N THR A 60 12.58 -12.66 -6.36
CA THR A 60 13.39 -12.97 -5.18
C THR A 60 12.59 -12.91 -3.87
N ASP A 61 11.33 -12.45 -3.94
CA ASP A 61 10.40 -12.51 -2.82
C ASP A 61 9.82 -13.93 -2.67
N THR A 62 10.26 -14.64 -1.62
CA THR A 62 9.73 -15.96 -1.26
C THR A 62 8.57 -15.89 -0.27
N SER A 63 8.20 -14.70 0.20
CA SER A 63 7.10 -14.45 1.13
C SER A 63 5.76 -14.20 0.42
N TYR A 64 5.80 -13.84 -0.87
CA TYR A 64 4.60 -13.70 -1.69
C TYR A 64 3.82 -15.01 -1.79
N ILE A 65 2.57 -15.00 -1.35
CA ILE A 65 1.64 -16.13 -1.50
C ILE A 65 0.83 -15.91 -2.78
N PRO A 66 1.13 -16.61 -3.89
CA PRO A 66 0.40 -16.45 -5.13
C PRO A 66 -1.04 -16.95 -4.96
N ARG A 67 -2.01 -16.04 -5.04
CA ARG A 67 -3.44 -16.37 -5.07
C ARG A 67 -3.97 -16.29 -6.49
N PRO A 68 -4.84 -17.21 -6.90
CA PRO A 68 -5.57 -17.05 -8.14
C PRO A 68 -6.68 -16.01 -8.00
N GLU A 69 -7.08 -15.45 -9.14
CA GLU A 69 -8.23 -14.56 -9.28
C GLU A 69 -9.53 -15.12 -8.67
N TRP A 70 -10.44 -14.22 -8.27
CA TRP A 70 -11.64 -14.56 -7.51
C TRP A 70 -12.53 -15.64 -8.18
N TYR A 71 -12.58 -15.65 -9.52
CA TYR A 71 -13.33 -16.63 -10.30
C TYR A 71 -12.71 -18.04 -10.31
N PHE A 72 -11.49 -18.21 -9.81
CA PHE A 72 -10.81 -19.51 -9.65
C PHE A 72 -10.68 -19.97 -8.19
N LEU A 73 -11.10 -19.18 -7.21
CA LEU A 73 -10.98 -19.53 -5.78
C LEU A 73 -11.66 -20.85 -5.41
N PHE A 74 -12.82 -21.16 -6.01
CA PHE A 74 -13.50 -22.44 -5.78
C PHE A 74 -12.63 -23.64 -6.19
N LEU A 75 -11.87 -23.49 -7.28
CA LEU A 75 -10.98 -24.53 -7.79
C LEU A 75 -9.76 -24.64 -6.90
N PHE A 76 -9.18 -23.52 -6.48
CA PHE A 76 -8.07 -23.50 -5.53
C PHE A 76 -8.40 -24.22 -4.22
N GLU A 77 -9.56 -23.93 -3.62
CA GLU A 77 -10.01 -24.62 -2.40
C GLU A 77 -10.32 -26.10 -2.66
N PHE A 78 -10.83 -26.44 -3.84
CA PHE A 78 -11.04 -27.83 -4.24
C PHE A 78 -9.72 -28.61 -4.36
N LEU A 79 -8.66 -27.97 -4.86
CA LEU A 79 -7.34 -28.60 -5.02
C LEU A 79 -6.68 -28.95 -3.68
N LYS A 80 -7.01 -28.26 -2.58
CA LYS A 80 -6.52 -28.62 -1.24
C LYS A 80 -6.89 -30.05 -0.82
N TYR A 81 -7.92 -30.65 -1.43
CA TYR A 81 -8.32 -32.04 -1.16
C TYR A 81 -7.57 -33.08 -2.00
N PHE A 82 -6.71 -32.67 -2.94
CA PHE A 82 -5.92 -33.54 -3.82
C PHE A 82 -4.43 -33.45 -3.45
N PRO A 83 -3.87 -34.42 -2.71
CA PRO A 83 -2.47 -34.35 -2.29
C PRO A 83 -1.50 -34.54 -3.47
N GLY A 84 -0.52 -33.64 -3.57
CA GLY A 84 0.76 -33.75 -4.30
C GLY A 84 0.66 -34.28 -5.74
N ASN A 85 0.74 -35.59 -5.91
CA ASN A 85 0.76 -36.23 -7.23
C ASN A 85 -0.61 -36.26 -7.94
N LEU A 86 -1.70 -36.00 -7.23
CA LEU A 86 -3.07 -35.98 -7.78
C LEU A 86 -3.59 -34.57 -8.08
N GLU A 87 -2.81 -33.54 -7.79
CA GLU A 87 -3.24 -32.15 -7.98
C GLU A 87 -3.62 -31.85 -9.44
N TRP A 88 -2.84 -32.32 -10.41
CA TRP A 88 -3.13 -32.18 -11.84
C TRP A 88 -4.45 -32.86 -12.26
N VAL A 89 -4.85 -33.92 -11.56
CA VAL A 89 -6.13 -34.60 -11.79
C VAL A 89 -7.27 -33.69 -11.36
N GLY A 90 -7.15 -33.08 -10.18
CA GLY A 90 -8.09 -32.08 -9.68
C GLY A 90 -8.16 -30.84 -10.55
N ALA A 91 -7.01 -30.36 -11.05
CA ALA A 91 -6.90 -29.07 -11.73
C ALA A 91 -7.29 -29.12 -13.20
N ALA A 92 -6.91 -30.18 -13.91
CA ALA A 92 -7.09 -30.28 -15.37
C ALA A 92 -8.07 -31.39 -15.78
N VAL A 93 -7.97 -32.58 -15.17
CA VAL A 93 -8.74 -33.74 -15.61
C VAL A 93 -10.22 -33.61 -15.23
N ILE A 94 -10.53 -33.28 -13.97
CA ILE A 94 -11.93 -33.18 -13.51
C ILE A 94 -12.67 -32.05 -14.25
N PRO A 95 -12.18 -30.80 -14.31
CA PRO A 95 -12.81 -29.75 -15.09
C PRO A 95 -12.90 -30.10 -16.58
N GLY A 96 -11.85 -30.72 -17.15
CA GLY A 96 -11.84 -31.17 -18.53
C GLY A 96 -12.96 -32.19 -18.82
N ILE A 97 -13.13 -33.19 -17.95
CA ILE A 97 -14.23 -34.17 -18.06
C ILE A 97 -15.59 -33.49 -17.95
N LEU A 98 -15.76 -32.51 -17.05
CA LEU A 98 -17.01 -31.75 -16.92
C LEU A 98 -17.34 -30.97 -18.20
N VAL A 99 -16.35 -30.30 -18.80
CA VAL A 99 -16.52 -29.59 -20.07
C VAL A 99 -16.87 -30.56 -21.20
N VAL A 100 -16.17 -31.69 -21.30
CA VAL A 100 -16.49 -32.74 -22.28
C VAL A 100 -17.91 -33.27 -22.05
N ALA A 101 -18.31 -33.52 -20.80
CA ALA A 101 -19.66 -33.94 -20.46
C ALA A 101 -20.71 -32.89 -20.87
N LEU A 102 -20.44 -31.60 -20.71
CA LEU A 102 -21.31 -30.51 -21.20
C LEU A 102 -21.40 -30.48 -22.73
N ILE A 103 -20.30 -30.73 -23.45
CA ILE A 103 -20.28 -30.82 -24.92
C ILE A 103 -21.12 -32.02 -25.40
N PHE A 104 -21.04 -33.16 -24.73
CA PHE A 104 -21.81 -34.37 -25.06
C PHE A 104 -23.22 -34.38 -24.46
N LEU A 105 -23.55 -33.41 -23.60
CA LEU A 105 -24.86 -33.29 -22.97
C LEU A 105 -26.02 -33.25 -23.98
N PRO A 106 -25.95 -32.53 -25.12
CA PRO A 106 -27.03 -32.52 -26.11
C PRO A 106 -27.28 -33.89 -26.77
N LEU A 107 -26.28 -34.77 -26.80
CA LEU A 107 -26.39 -36.12 -27.35
C LEU A 107 -26.94 -37.11 -26.32
N TYR A 108 -26.59 -36.90 -25.05
CA TYR A 108 -27.04 -37.74 -23.94
C TYR A 108 -28.46 -37.39 -23.47
N ASP A 109 -28.81 -36.10 -23.44
CA ASP A 109 -30.12 -35.61 -22.98
C ASP A 109 -31.22 -35.85 -24.03
N LYS A 110 -31.87 -37.01 -23.91
CA LYS A 110 -33.03 -37.39 -24.75
C LYS A 110 -34.35 -36.78 -24.28
N ASN A 111 -34.35 -35.81 -23.35
CA ASN A 111 -35.58 -35.26 -22.80
C ASN A 111 -36.37 -34.47 -23.87
N PRO A 112 -37.63 -34.86 -24.17
CA PRO A 112 -38.44 -34.22 -25.21
C PRO A 112 -38.87 -32.78 -24.86
N SER A 113 -38.80 -32.38 -23.59
CA SER A 113 -39.09 -31.01 -23.16
C SER A 113 -37.83 -30.15 -23.20
N ARG A 114 -37.85 -28.99 -23.86
CA ARG A 114 -36.72 -28.04 -23.92
C ARG A 114 -36.73 -26.97 -22.81
N HIS A 115 -37.90 -26.67 -22.25
CA HIS A 115 -38.05 -25.61 -21.25
C HIS A 115 -37.44 -26.02 -19.91
N TYR A 116 -36.63 -25.15 -19.29
CA TYR A 116 -35.88 -25.43 -18.06
C TYR A 116 -36.77 -25.94 -16.92
N SER A 117 -37.96 -25.37 -16.75
CA SER A 117 -38.90 -25.75 -15.68
C SER A 117 -39.35 -27.22 -15.74
N LYS A 118 -39.27 -27.87 -16.91
CA LYS A 118 -39.60 -29.29 -17.09
C LYS A 118 -38.39 -30.21 -16.98
N ARG A 119 -37.18 -29.66 -16.87
CA ARG A 119 -35.90 -30.37 -16.76
C ARG A 119 -35.38 -30.35 -15.32
N LYS A 120 -36.23 -30.72 -14.36
CA LYS A 120 -35.94 -30.63 -12.92
C LYS A 120 -34.63 -31.32 -12.52
N PHE A 121 -34.30 -32.45 -13.14
CA PHE A 121 -33.05 -33.17 -12.87
C PHE A 121 -31.81 -32.40 -13.35
N ALA A 122 -31.78 -31.98 -14.62
CA ALA A 122 -30.65 -31.25 -15.18
C ALA A 122 -30.44 -29.89 -14.49
N VAL A 123 -31.54 -29.17 -14.20
CA VAL A 123 -31.49 -27.93 -13.43
C VAL A 123 -31.01 -28.19 -12.01
N GLY A 124 -31.51 -29.24 -11.35
CA GLY A 124 -31.08 -29.60 -10.00
C GLY A 124 -29.58 -29.95 -9.92
N LEU A 125 -29.06 -30.71 -10.89
CA LEU A 125 -27.64 -31.04 -10.97
C LEU A 125 -26.77 -29.80 -11.21
N MET A 126 -27.15 -28.95 -12.16
CA MET A 126 -26.42 -27.69 -12.42
C MET A 126 -26.47 -26.74 -11.22
N SER A 127 -27.64 -26.60 -10.57
CA SER A 127 -27.76 -25.82 -9.34
C SER A 127 -26.87 -26.36 -8.23
N PHE A 128 -26.79 -27.68 -8.05
CA PHE A 128 -25.90 -28.29 -7.06
C PHE A 128 -24.42 -27.97 -7.34
N ILE A 129 -23.99 -28.06 -8.60
CA ILE A 129 -22.61 -27.70 -8.99
C ILE A 129 -22.32 -26.23 -8.68
N VAL A 130 -23.22 -25.31 -9.08
CA VAL A 130 -23.04 -23.87 -8.83
C VAL A 130 -23.03 -23.55 -7.34
N VAL A 131 -23.93 -24.14 -6.55
CA VAL A 131 -23.94 -23.99 -5.09
C VAL A 131 -22.65 -24.52 -4.48
N GLY A 132 -22.13 -25.64 -4.96
CA GLY A 132 -20.84 -26.18 -4.56
C GLY A 132 -19.69 -25.23 -4.88
N MET A 133 -19.66 -24.63 -6.07
CA MET A 133 -18.66 -23.63 -6.45
C MET A 133 -18.72 -22.40 -5.54
N VAL A 134 -19.91 -21.84 -5.30
CA VAL A 134 -20.09 -20.69 -4.40
C VAL A 134 -19.66 -21.02 -2.98
N PHE A 135 -20.04 -22.20 -2.46
CA PHE A 135 -19.63 -22.67 -1.14
C PHE A 135 -18.11 -22.78 -1.01
N LEU A 136 -17.44 -23.36 -2.01
CA LEU A 136 -15.98 -23.48 -2.03
C LEU A 136 -15.30 -22.12 -2.16
N THR A 137 -15.82 -21.18 -2.96
CA THR A 137 -15.31 -19.79 -3.01
C THR A 137 -15.40 -19.14 -1.63
N ILE A 138 -16.54 -19.24 -0.95
CA ILE A 138 -16.72 -18.66 0.39
C ILE A 138 -15.74 -19.31 1.37
N LYS A 139 -15.61 -20.63 1.34
CA LYS A 139 -14.65 -21.34 2.20
C LYS A 139 -13.21 -20.91 1.91
N ALA A 140 -12.84 -20.74 0.64
CA ALA A 140 -11.54 -20.23 0.23
C ALA A 140 -11.26 -18.85 0.87
N THR A 141 -12.23 -17.94 0.79
CA THR A 141 -12.11 -16.59 1.36
C THR A 141 -12.01 -16.58 2.88
N LEU A 142 -12.69 -17.50 3.57
CA LEU A 142 -12.71 -17.55 5.03
C LEU A 142 -11.50 -18.28 5.64
N THR A 143 -10.92 -19.24 4.92
CA THR A 143 -9.83 -20.09 5.46
C THR A 143 -8.45 -19.64 5.04
N THR A 144 -8.36 -18.74 4.06
CA THR A 144 -7.08 -18.17 3.63
C THR A 144 -6.79 -16.95 4.50
N PRO A 145 -5.62 -16.86 5.17
CA PRO A 145 -5.28 -15.67 5.94
C PRO A 145 -5.35 -14.42 5.04
N PRO A 146 -5.74 -13.25 5.59
CA PRO A 146 -5.56 -12.00 4.86
C PRO A 146 -4.10 -11.93 4.41
N GLN A 147 -3.85 -11.56 3.15
CA GLN A 147 -2.48 -11.20 2.77
C GLN A 147 -2.17 -9.98 3.64
N GLU A 148 -0.97 -9.88 4.20
CA GLU A 148 -0.49 -8.54 4.55
C GLU A 148 -0.55 -7.77 3.24
N GLU A 149 -1.54 -6.88 3.15
CA GLU A 149 -1.57 -5.83 2.16
C GLU A 149 -0.29 -5.06 2.44
N SER A 150 0.82 -5.46 1.81
CA SER A 150 1.95 -4.56 1.62
C SER A 150 1.31 -3.27 1.17
N LEU A 151 1.47 -2.17 1.91
CA LEU A 151 0.78 -0.92 1.70
C LEU A 151 1.10 -0.43 0.28
N VAL A 152 0.35 -0.92 -0.73
CA VAL A 152 0.70 -0.70 -2.12
C VAL A 152 0.27 0.71 -2.44
N ALA A 153 1.22 1.63 -2.31
CA ALA A 153 0.96 3.04 -2.54
C ALA A 153 0.48 3.28 -3.98
N ASN A 154 -0.64 3.98 -4.08
CA ASN A 154 -1.41 4.19 -5.30
C ASN A 154 -1.07 5.50 -6.01
N SER A 155 -0.40 6.40 -5.30
CA SER A 155 0.01 7.72 -5.80
C SER A 155 1.48 7.98 -5.50
N ILE A 156 2.09 8.91 -6.23
CA ILE A 156 3.46 9.35 -5.94
C ILE A 156 3.52 9.97 -4.54
N ALA A 157 2.48 10.70 -4.13
CA ALA A 157 2.34 11.26 -2.79
C ALA A 157 2.46 10.20 -1.69
N GLU A 158 1.69 9.12 -1.84
CA GLU A 158 1.67 8.01 -0.88
C GLU A 158 3.01 7.26 -0.87
N LYS A 159 3.61 7.03 -2.05
CA LYS A 159 4.94 6.43 -2.17
C LYS A 159 6.00 7.27 -1.47
N MET A 160 5.95 8.59 -1.64
CA MET A 160 6.89 9.50 -0.99
C MET A 160 6.70 9.51 0.54
N SER A 161 5.45 9.53 1.03
CA SER A 161 5.17 9.52 2.47
C SER A 161 5.62 8.20 3.12
N LEU A 162 5.26 7.05 2.55
CA LEU A 162 5.70 5.74 3.06
C LEU A 162 7.21 5.59 2.92
N GLY A 163 7.78 6.06 1.80
CA GLY A 163 9.22 6.07 1.57
C GLY A 163 9.99 6.90 2.58
N GLN A 164 9.46 8.06 2.98
CA GLN A 164 10.05 8.90 4.03
C GLN A 164 10.07 8.16 5.38
N ASP A 165 8.95 7.55 5.76
CA ASP A 165 8.83 6.83 7.03
C ASP A 165 9.81 5.65 7.08
N LEU A 166 9.89 4.87 5.99
CA LEU A 166 10.86 3.77 5.85
C LEU A 166 12.31 4.26 5.86
N TYR A 167 12.61 5.34 5.14
CA TYR A 167 13.95 5.94 5.10
C TYR A 167 14.39 6.43 6.49
N SER A 168 13.48 7.08 7.23
CA SER A 168 13.71 7.52 8.61
C SER A 168 14.10 6.36 9.51
N ILE A 169 13.40 5.23 9.36
CA ILE A 169 13.60 4.07 10.22
C ILE A 169 14.90 3.32 9.89
N GLN A 170 15.19 3.15 8.59
CA GLN A 170 16.20 2.21 8.11
C GLN A 170 17.50 2.86 7.61
N CYS A 171 17.47 4.15 7.24
CA CYS A 171 18.58 4.79 6.52
C CYS A 171 19.21 5.98 7.25
N VAL A 172 18.43 6.71 8.06
CA VAL A 172 18.87 8.00 8.65
C VAL A 172 20.05 7.87 9.60
N GLU A 173 20.19 6.75 10.31
CA GLU A 173 21.31 6.55 11.25
C GLU A 173 22.68 6.67 10.57
N CYS A 174 22.79 6.22 9.32
CA CYS A 174 24.04 6.29 8.55
C CYS A 174 24.05 7.43 7.51
N HIS A 175 22.92 7.70 6.86
CA HIS A 175 22.85 8.67 5.75
C HIS A 175 22.36 10.07 6.15
N GLY A 176 21.81 10.22 7.35
CA GLY A 176 21.16 11.44 7.81
C GLY A 176 19.78 11.67 7.17
N PRO A 177 18.94 12.52 7.78
CA PRO A 177 17.55 12.78 7.36
C PRO A 177 17.40 13.38 5.96
N ASP A 178 18.43 14.08 5.49
CA ASP A 178 18.45 14.66 4.14
C ASP A 178 19.48 13.97 3.23
N GLY A 179 19.98 12.78 3.59
CA GLY A 179 20.91 12.02 2.74
C GLY A 179 22.32 12.62 2.61
N TYR A 180 22.68 13.57 3.47
CA TYR A 180 23.98 14.26 3.42
C TYR A 180 25.17 13.39 3.88
N GLY A 181 24.92 12.22 4.51
CA GLY A 181 25.93 11.35 5.11
C GLY A 181 26.74 11.97 6.28
N GLY A 182 28.03 11.71 6.32
CA GLY A 182 28.92 12.19 7.38
C GLY A 182 29.34 11.09 8.34
N GLU A 183 29.87 11.49 9.49
CA GLU A 183 30.36 10.57 10.50
C GLU A 183 29.19 9.84 11.17
N VAL A 184 29.24 8.50 11.16
CA VAL A 184 28.23 7.66 11.82
C VAL A 184 28.48 7.69 13.32
N VAL A 185 27.40 7.97 14.07
CA VAL A 185 27.39 8.03 15.54
C VAL A 185 26.26 7.15 16.06
N GLY A 186 26.56 6.28 17.03
CA GLY A 186 25.60 5.41 17.69
C GLY A 186 25.28 4.11 16.96
N VAL A 187 26.09 3.71 15.97
CA VAL A 187 25.94 2.42 15.26
C VAL A 187 27.13 1.52 15.58
N GLU A 188 26.84 0.42 16.28
CA GLU A 188 27.86 -0.54 16.70
C GLU A 188 28.64 -1.08 15.49
N GLY A 189 29.96 -0.91 15.51
CA GLY A 189 30.86 -1.38 14.45
C GLY A 189 31.07 -0.42 13.28
N LEU A 190 30.33 0.69 13.19
CA LEU A 190 30.52 1.73 12.17
C LEU A 190 30.85 3.12 12.74
N GLU A 191 30.95 3.26 14.05
CA GLU A 191 31.31 4.50 14.74
C GLU A 191 32.56 5.18 14.13
N GLY A 192 32.44 6.45 13.77
CA GLY A 192 33.53 7.22 13.17
C GLY A 192 33.72 7.00 11.66
N THR A 193 32.92 6.13 11.03
CA THR A 193 32.96 5.92 9.58
C THR A 193 32.32 7.11 8.86
N ILE A 194 32.97 7.62 7.82
CA ILE A 194 32.45 8.74 7.03
C ILE A 194 31.68 8.21 5.82
N ILE A 195 30.36 8.39 5.83
CA ILE A 195 29.47 8.04 4.72
C ILE A 195 29.38 9.21 3.74
N LYS A 196 29.45 8.91 2.44
CA LYS A 196 29.33 9.93 1.40
C LYS A 196 27.89 10.46 1.29
N PRO A 197 27.69 11.71 0.87
CA PRO A 197 26.35 12.25 0.62
C PRO A 197 25.66 11.52 -0.53
N ILE A 198 24.57 10.82 -0.22
CA ILE A 198 23.73 10.13 -1.21
C ILE A 198 22.73 11.08 -1.88
N ASN A 199 22.48 12.24 -1.28
CA ASN A 199 21.66 13.31 -1.86
C ASN A 199 22.43 14.19 -2.87
N SER A 200 23.70 13.90 -3.14
CA SER A 200 24.51 14.70 -4.05
C SER A 200 24.02 14.58 -5.49
N GLN A 201 24.23 15.64 -6.28
CA GLN A 201 23.93 15.62 -7.71
C GLN A 201 24.68 14.48 -8.43
N ASP A 202 25.89 14.14 -8.02
CA ASP A 202 26.64 13.03 -8.61
C ASP A 202 25.91 11.69 -8.45
N GLU A 203 25.32 11.42 -7.28
CA GLU A 203 24.54 10.19 -7.06
C GLU A 203 23.17 10.27 -7.74
N MET A 204 22.42 11.36 -7.56
CA MET A 204 21.08 11.50 -8.14
C MET A 204 21.14 11.56 -9.68
N TYR A 205 22.14 12.17 -10.28
CA TYR A 205 22.16 12.31 -11.74
C TYR A 205 22.69 11.08 -12.48
N THR A 206 23.60 10.32 -11.86
CA THR A 206 24.28 9.21 -12.55
C THR A 206 23.64 7.85 -12.30
N ARG A 207 22.87 7.69 -11.22
CA ARG A 207 22.13 6.47 -10.92
C ARG A 207 20.73 6.58 -11.51
N ASN A 208 20.20 5.48 -12.03
CA ASN A 208 18.77 5.35 -12.32
C ASN A 208 18.05 4.64 -11.16
N ASP A 209 16.72 4.59 -11.20
CA ASP A 209 15.92 4.04 -10.11
C ASP A 209 16.24 2.56 -9.85
N ASP A 210 16.34 1.76 -10.91
CA ASP A 210 16.72 0.34 -10.81
C ASP A 210 18.08 0.14 -10.12
N SER A 211 19.05 1.02 -10.40
CA SER A 211 20.37 0.99 -9.75
C SER A 211 20.26 1.30 -8.26
N LEU A 212 19.48 2.32 -7.88
CA LEU A 212 19.28 2.67 -6.47
C LEU A 212 18.55 1.54 -5.73
N MET A 213 17.50 0.98 -6.33
CA MET A 213 16.78 -0.17 -5.79
C MET A 213 17.70 -1.38 -5.61
N SER A 214 18.56 -1.67 -6.60
CA SER A 214 19.52 -2.77 -6.51
C SER A 214 20.57 -2.55 -5.42
N ILE A 215 21.06 -1.32 -5.25
CA ILE A 215 22.00 -0.95 -4.20
C ILE A 215 21.37 -1.15 -2.82
N ILE A 216 20.12 -0.72 -2.62
CA ILE A 216 19.40 -0.90 -1.34
C ILE A 216 19.11 -2.37 -1.09
N SER A 217 18.62 -3.08 -2.10
CA SER A 217 18.24 -4.49 -1.98
C SER A 217 19.44 -5.37 -1.63
N TYR A 218 20.53 -5.27 -2.39
CA TYR A 218 21.73 -6.10 -2.19
C TYR A 218 22.68 -5.55 -1.10
N GLY A 219 22.58 -4.26 -0.79
CA GLY A 219 23.54 -3.55 0.04
C GLY A 219 24.88 -3.32 -0.66
N GLN A 220 25.81 -2.75 0.09
CA GLN A 220 27.22 -2.60 -0.29
C GLN A 220 28.11 -3.04 0.88
N PRO A 221 28.30 -4.36 1.09
CA PRO A 221 28.98 -4.87 2.27
C PRO A 221 30.42 -4.34 2.45
N ASN A 222 31.12 -4.11 1.33
CA ASN A 222 32.47 -3.53 1.35
C ASN A 222 32.50 -2.06 1.84
N LEU A 223 31.35 -1.39 1.85
CA LEU A 223 31.17 -0.01 2.31
C LEU A 223 30.35 0.07 3.61
N GLY A 224 30.06 -1.07 4.25
CA GLY A 224 29.30 -1.13 5.50
C GLY A 224 27.78 -1.08 5.35
N MET A 225 27.24 -1.00 4.13
CA MET A 225 25.79 -1.05 3.90
C MET A 225 25.33 -2.50 3.80
N VAL A 226 24.52 -2.95 4.75
CA VAL A 226 23.91 -4.29 4.77
C VAL A 226 22.84 -4.43 3.67
N PRO A 227 22.51 -5.65 3.23
CA PRO A 227 21.36 -5.88 2.36
C PRO A 227 20.06 -5.55 3.10
N PHE A 228 19.17 -4.78 2.46
CA PHE A 228 17.84 -4.49 3.00
C PHE A 228 16.72 -5.27 2.33
N GLY A 229 16.94 -5.79 1.12
CA GLY A 229 15.93 -6.57 0.41
C GLY A 229 15.74 -7.94 1.04
N GLY A 230 14.47 -8.36 1.20
CA GLY A 230 14.10 -9.68 1.72
C GLY A 230 14.79 -10.85 1.01
N ALA A 231 14.95 -10.71 -0.31
CA ALA A 231 15.74 -11.54 -1.20
C ALA A 231 17.15 -11.91 -0.71
N TYR A 232 17.79 -10.96 -0.02
CA TYR A 232 19.19 -11.01 0.41
C TYR A 232 19.30 -11.09 1.94
N GLY A 233 18.20 -11.39 2.63
CA GLY A 233 18.13 -11.53 4.08
C GLY A 233 17.83 -10.24 4.85
N GLY A 234 17.41 -9.17 4.16
CA GLY A 234 16.91 -7.94 4.79
C GLY A 234 15.42 -8.00 5.12
N GLU A 235 14.88 -6.91 5.66
CA GLU A 235 13.48 -6.83 6.14
C GLU A 235 12.51 -6.17 5.15
N LEU A 236 13.02 -5.50 4.10
CA LEU A 236 12.20 -4.72 3.18
C LEU A 236 11.77 -5.53 1.94
N SER A 237 10.51 -5.37 1.56
CA SER A 237 9.99 -5.82 0.27
C SER A 237 10.48 -4.93 -0.88
N SER A 238 10.41 -5.44 -2.11
CA SER A 238 10.76 -4.65 -3.31
C SER A 238 9.89 -3.39 -3.47
N SER A 239 8.61 -3.45 -3.08
CA SER A 239 7.71 -2.30 -3.09
C SER A 239 8.14 -1.22 -2.10
N GLU A 240 8.54 -1.60 -0.88
CA GLU A 240 9.03 -0.67 0.14
C GLU A 240 10.35 -0.02 -0.29
N ILE A 241 11.24 -0.77 -0.94
CA ILE A 241 12.46 -0.21 -1.53
C ILE A 241 12.12 0.79 -2.66
N GLU A 242 11.11 0.50 -3.50
CA GLU A 242 10.62 1.45 -4.50
C GLU A 242 10.12 2.75 -3.84
N TYR A 243 9.45 2.66 -2.69
CA TYR A 243 8.96 3.85 -1.97
C TYR A 243 10.11 4.70 -1.44
N ILE A 244 11.14 4.06 -0.86
CA ILE A 244 12.36 4.76 -0.42
C ILE A 244 13.02 5.48 -1.61
N VAL A 245 13.21 4.79 -2.74
CA VAL A 245 13.82 5.39 -3.93
C VAL A 245 12.95 6.53 -4.49
N THR A 246 11.63 6.37 -4.49
CA THR A 246 10.69 7.42 -4.89
C THR A 246 10.86 8.65 -3.99
N PHE A 247 10.88 8.47 -2.67
CA PHE A 247 11.14 9.55 -1.73
C PHE A 247 12.48 10.25 -2.01
N MET A 248 13.58 9.49 -2.17
CA MET A 248 14.90 10.05 -2.48
C MET A 248 14.88 10.91 -3.76
N ARG A 249 14.25 10.41 -4.82
CA ARG A 249 14.14 11.10 -6.11
C ARG A 249 13.40 12.42 -6.01
N TYR A 250 12.17 12.38 -5.50
CA TYR A 250 11.34 13.57 -5.45
C TYR A 250 11.75 14.55 -4.35
N THR A 251 12.67 14.16 -3.45
CA THR A 251 13.21 15.05 -2.41
C THR A 251 14.55 15.67 -2.79
N TRP A 252 15.43 14.95 -3.51
CA TRP A 252 16.80 15.40 -3.75
C TRP A 252 17.18 15.58 -5.22
N ASP A 253 16.44 15.00 -6.16
CA ASP A 253 16.65 15.19 -7.59
C ASP A 253 15.88 16.42 -8.06
N ASP A 254 16.57 17.53 -8.28
CA ASP A 254 15.99 18.80 -8.75
C ASP A 254 15.40 18.73 -10.18
N ARG A 255 15.63 17.62 -10.91
CA ARG A 255 14.99 17.35 -12.21
C ARG A 255 13.64 16.66 -12.06
N ALA A 256 13.32 16.11 -10.87
CA ALA A 256 12.06 15.44 -10.63
C ALA A 256 10.96 16.49 -10.40
N GLU A 257 9.98 16.52 -11.29
CA GLU A 257 8.79 17.37 -11.12
C GLU A 257 7.85 16.70 -10.11
N VAL A 258 7.78 17.25 -8.89
CA VAL A 258 6.85 16.76 -7.85
C VAL A 258 5.41 16.96 -8.34
N PRO A 259 4.62 15.88 -8.49
CA PRO A 259 3.21 15.99 -8.83
C PRO A 259 2.47 16.88 -7.83
N ALA A 260 1.48 17.66 -8.29
CA ALA A 260 0.75 18.59 -7.44
C ALA A 260 0.06 17.91 -6.23
N ASP A 261 -0.30 16.64 -6.36
CA ASP A 261 -0.85 15.79 -5.31
C ASP A 261 0.21 15.25 -4.32
N ALA A 262 1.49 15.24 -4.71
CA ALA A 262 2.61 14.74 -3.91
C ALA A 262 3.29 15.79 -3.00
N VAL A 263 2.91 17.07 -3.14
CA VAL A 263 3.38 18.19 -2.30
C VAL A 263 3.07 17.97 -0.80
N THR A 264 2.12 17.08 -0.49
CA THR A 264 1.65 16.73 0.86
C THR A 264 2.57 15.78 1.65
N SER A 265 3.64 15.25 1.05
CA SER A 265 4.52 14.24 1.65
C SER A 265 5.89 14.76 2.10
N ALA A 266 6.27 15.97 1.68
CA ALA A 266 7.37 16.71 2.29
C ALA A 266 6.86 17.41 3.55
N ILE A 267 7.73 17.71 4.52
CA ILE A 267 7.38 18.60 5.65
C ILE A 267 6.75 19.87 5.03
N PRO A 268 5.46 20.13 5.24
CA PRO A 268 4.80 21.25 4.56
C PRO A 268 5.47 22.56 4.96
N ALA A 269 5.80 23.38 3.97
CA ALA A 269 6.35 24.71 4.23
C ALA A 269 5.25 25.57 4.86
N LEU A 270 5.57 26.23 5.98
CA LEU A 270 4.65 27.16 6.63
C LEU A 270 4.40 28.38 5.74
N ALA A 271 3.14 28.70 5.50
CA ALA A 271 2.77 29.98 4.90
C ALA A 271 3.02 31.14 5.88
N GLU A 272 3.13 32.36 5.33
CA GLU A 272 3.31 33.56 6.15
C GLU A 272 2.11 33.77 7.08
N GLY A 273 2.37 33.81 8.40
CA GLY A 273 1.33 33.95 9.44
C GLY A 273 0.57 32.66 9.77
N GLU A 274 0.90 31.53 9.15
CA GLU A 274 0.28 30.24 9.49
C GLU A 274 0.80 29.69 10.82
N VAL A 275 -0.13 29.22 11.66
CA VAL A 275 0.18 28.47 12.85
C VAL A 275 0.36 26.99 12.48
N PRO A 276 1.50 26.36 12.78
CA PRO A 276 1.69 24.91 12.58
C PRO A 276 0.76 24.09 13.48
N SER A 277 0.25 22.96 12.98
CA SER A 277 -0.44 21.92 13.77
C SER A 277 0.41 20.66 13.91
N TYR A 278 0.11 19.84 14.92
CA TYR A 278 0.73 18.53 15.05
C TYR A 278 0.42 17.63 13.84
N GLU A 279 -0.85 17.48 13.48
CA GLU A 279 -1.29 16.59 12.40
C GLU A 279 -0.60 16.86 11.07
N VAL A 280 -0.42 18.13 10.71
CA VAL A 280 0.07 18.51 9.37
C VAL A 280 1.58 18.71 9.35
N HIS A 281 2.12 19.40 10.36
CA HIS A 281 3.49 19.93 10.30
C HIS A 281 4.43 19.17 11.23
N ILE A 282 4.13 19.16 12.53
CA ILE A 282 5.05 18.62 13.53
C ILE A 282 5.19 17.11 13.41
N SER A 283 4.12 16.38 13.14
CA SER A 283 4.18 14.93 12.95
C SER A 283 5.09 14.55 11.77
N ALA A 284 5.00 15.27 10.63
CA ALA A 284 5.85 15.07 9.47
C ALA A 284 7.33 15.38 9.79
N LEU A 285 7.58 16.47 10.53
CA LEU A 285 8.91 16.87 10.95
C LEU A 285 9.55 15.85 11.90
N VAL A 286 8.81 15.42 12.92
CA VAL A 286 9.23 14.42 13.91
C VAL A 286 9.51 13.07 13.24
N LYS A 287 8.63 12.64 12.33
CA LYS A 287 8.83 11.43 11.53
C LYS A 287 10.14 11.47 10.77
N ARG A 288 10.48 12.61 10.15
CA ARG A 288 11.68 12.75 9.34
C ARG A 288 12.97 12.92 10.16
N GLN A 289 12.92 13.67 11.26
CA GLN A 289 14.12 14.14 11.97
C GLN A 289 14.38 13.43 13.30
N CYS A 290 13.36 12.86 13.93
CA CYS A 290 13.43 12.41 15.32
C CYS A 290 13.20 10.90 15.48
N LEU A 291 12.28 10.31 14.72
CA LEU A 291 11.87 8.91 14.89
C LEU A 291 12.98 7.88 14.59
N SER A 292 14.04 8.25 13.88
CA SER A 292 15.19 7.35 13.70
C SER A 292 15.76 6.90 15.05
N CYS A 293 15.75 7.80 16.05
CA CYS A 293 16.26 7.54 17.40
C CYS A 293 15.11 7.44 18.42
N HIS A 294 14.13 8.34 18.38
CA HIS A 294 13.05 8.42 19.37
C HIS A 294 11.87 7.48 19.07
N ARG A 295 12.16 6.18 18.97
CA ARG A 295 11.20 5.10 18.68
C ARG A 295 11.38 3.88 19.60
N GLU A 296 10.39 3.00 19.59
CA GLU A 296 10.46 1.74 20.33
C GLU A 296 11.68 0.90 19.91
N GLY A 297 12.34 0.26 20.88
CA GLY A 297 13.54 -0.54 20.65
C GLY A 297 14.87 0.23 20.66
N LYS A 298 14.86 1.55 20.87
CA LYS A 298 16.07 2.37 21.04
C LYS A 298 16.18 2.94 22.45
N GLU A 299 17.40 2.93 23.01
CA GLU A 299 17.67 3.46 24.36
C GLU A 299 17.98 4.97 24.31
N ASN A 300 16.95 5.80 24.14
CA ASN A 300 17.05 7.27 24.08
C ASN A 300 16.23 7.93 25.20
N ASN A 301 16.60 7.66 26.46
CA ASN A 301 15.90 8.12 27.67
C ASN A 301 14.40 7.74 27.72
N ASN A 302 14.01 6.66 27.03
CA ASN A 302 12.63 6.22 26.83
C ASN A 302 11.71 7.30 26.22
N TYR A 303 12.28 8.31 25.57
CA TYR A 303 11.52 9.38 24.96
C TYR A 303 11.08 8.96 23.55
N LEU A 304 9.81 8.54 23.45
CA LEU A 304 9.16 8.12 22.21
C LEU A 304 8.38 9.30 21.62
N MET A 305 8.59 9.57 20.33
CA MET A 305 7.96 10.71 19.63
C MET A 305 6.96 10.26 18.55
N ASP A 306 6.43 9.05 18.66
CA ASP A 306 5.47 8.45 17.71
C ASP A 306 4.05 9.04 17.83
N THR A 307 3.75 9.69 18.95
CA THR A 307 2.44 10.26 19.27
C THR A 307 2.56 11.69 19.80
N TYR A 308 1.49 12.48 19.66
CA TYR A 308 1.40 13.83 20.23
C TYR A 308 1.72 13.83 21.73
N ALA A 309 1.05 12.96 22.50
CA ALA A 309 1.30 12.82 23.94
C ALA A 309 2.74 12.39 24.26
N GLY A 310 3.32 11.51 23.41
CA GLY A 310 4.71 11.08 23.50
C GLY A 310 5.68 12.25 23.40
N ILE A 311 5.50 13.14 22.41
CA ILE A 311 6.32 14.35 22.24
C ILE A 311 6.22 15.26 23.48
N LEU A 312 5.01 15.52 23.97
CA LEU A 312 4.84 16.46 25.08
C LEU A 312 5.39 15.93 26.40
N SER A 313 5.14 14.65 26.69
CA SER A 313 5.23 14.10 28.05
C SER A 313 5.88 12.72 28.16
N GLY A 314 6.46 12.20 27.09
CA GLY A 314 7.12 10.90 27.07
C GLY A 314 8.52 10.91 27.71
N GLY A 315 9.05 9.72 27.98
CA GLY A 315 10.42 9.55 28.47
C GLY A 315 10.68 10.00 29.90
N ASN A 316 11.91 9.82 30.33
CA ASN A 316 12.32 9.97 31.73
C ASN A 316 12.45 11.45 32.15
N SER A 317 12.52 12.38 31.20
CA SER A 317 12.75 13.81 31.44
C SER A 317 11.50 14.67 31.17
N ALA A 318 10.32 14.05 31.16
CA ALA A 318 9.05 14.76 31.00
C ALA A 318 8.81 15.82 32.10
N PRO A 319 8.12 16.93 31.79
CA PRO A 319 7.57 17.28 30.48
C PRO A 319 8.65 17.79 29.52
N ASN A 320 8.57 17.40 28.24
CA ASN A 320 9.54 17.84 27.23
C ASN A 320 9.09 19.09 26.48
N VAL A 321 7.78 19.29 26.36
CA VAL A 321 7.17 20.46 25.72
C VAL A 321 6.01 20.96 26.55
N VAL A 322 5.99 22.26 26.84
CA VAL A 322 4.93 22.94 27.58
C VAL A 322 4.44 24.14 26.78
N ALA A 323 3.12 24.27 26.61
CA ALA A 323 2.49 25.34 25.85
C ALA A 323 2.98 26.72 26.32
N GLY A 324 3.47 27.54 25.38
CA GLY A 324 3.99 28.87 25.64
C GLY A 324 5.33 28.95 26.37
N ASP A 325 5.97 27.82 26.72
CA ASP A 325 7.26 27.81 27.40
C ASP A 325 8.42 27.60 26.42
N MET A 326 9.13 28.69 26.11
CA MET A 326 10.32 28.66 25.25
C MET A 326 11.52 27.95 25.88
N ASN A 327 11.46 27.65 27.19
CA ASN A 327 12.46 26.84 27.89
C ASN A 327 12.05 25.36 27.97
N SER A 328 11.09 24.92 27.16
CA SER A 328 10.78 23.50 26.99
C SER A 328 12.04 22.69 26.65
N ASN A 329 12.21 21.50 27.23
CA ASN A 329 13.41 20.68 27.04
C ASN A 329 13.69 20.42 25.55
N LEU A 330 12.64 20.09 24.77
CA LEU A 330 12.77 19.86 23.33
C LEU A 330 13.39 21.08 22.62
N LEU A 331 12.85 22.28 22.86
CA LEU A 331 13.31 23.50 22.21
C LEU A 331 14.77 23.81 22.58
N GLN A 332 15.16 23.61 23.84
CA GLN A 332 16.53 23.84 24.27
C GLN A 332 17.51 22.84 23.61
N LEU A 333 17.16 21.55 23.59
CA LEU A 333 18.02 20.49 23.06
C LEU A 333 18.26 20.61 21.55
N ILE A 334 17.21 20.95 20.77
CA ILE A 334 17.32 21.12 19.31
C ILE A 334 18.07 22.40 18.91
N GLN A 335 18.14 23.38 19.82
CA GLN A 335 18.93 24.61 19.64
C GLN A 335 20.39 24.45 20.13
N GLY A 336 20.79 23.25 20.55
CA GLY A 336 22.17 22.95 20.94
C GLY A 336 22.50 23.25 22.40
N HIS A 337 21.51 23.32 23.28
CA HIS A 337 21.74 23.41 24.73
C HIS A 337 21.74 22.02 25.35
N GLU A 338 22.74 21.72 26.20
CA GLU A 338 22.71 20.53 27.06
C GLU A 338 21.85 20.78 28.29
N LEU A 339 21.10 19.78 28.71
CA LEU A 339 20.23 19.85 29.89
C LEU A 339 20.63 18.81 30.92
N THR A 340 20.38 19.07 32.20
CA THR A 340 20.46 18.04 33.24
C THR A 340 19.05 17.66 33.65
N SER A 341 18.72 16.39 33.48
CA SER A 341 17.45 15.80 33.89
C SER A 341 17.28 15.85 35.41
N SER A 342 16.04 15.71 35.88
CA SER A 342 15.67 15.78 37.30
C SER A 342 16.34 14.71 38.17
N ASP A 343 16.77 13.61 37.57
CA ASP A 343 17.53 12.50 38.16
C ASP A 343 19.05 12.72 38.14
N GLY A 344 19.52 13.86 37.64
CA GLY A 344 20.95 14.21 37.54
C GLY A 344 21.65 13.70 36.28
N THR A 345 20.91 13.08 35.36
CA THR A 345 21.45 12.58 34.08
C THR A 345 21.64 13.75 33.10
N LEU A 346 22.83 13.84 32.48
CA LEU A 346 23.08 14.83 31.42
C LEU A 346 22.39 14.39 30.12
N ILE A 347 21.55 15.26 29.57
CA ILE A 347 20.91 15.12 28.26
C ILE A 347 21.70 15.97 27.28
N HIS A 348 22.37 15.31 26.35
CA HIS A 348 23.16 15.95 25.31
C HIS A 348 22.27 16.61 24.25
N VAL A 349 22.89 17.50 23.47
CA VAL A 349 22.26 18.17 22.33
C VAL A 349 21.71 17.17 21.31
N MET A 350 20.62 17.56 20.65
CA MET A 350 19.99 16.75 19.60
C MET A 350 20.03 17.50 18.26
N PRO A 351 20.41 16.87 17.13
CA PRO A 351 20.78 15.46 16.99
C PRO A 351 22.21 15.13 17.49
N PRO A 352 22.46 13.88 17.95
CA PRO A 352 23.74 13.50 18.57
C PRO A 352 24.92 13.46 17.57
N ASN A 353 24.63 13.39 16.27
CA ASN A 353 25.62 13.41 15.20
C ASN A 353 26.26 14.79 14.97
N GLY A 354 25.88 15.81 15.77
CA GLY A 354 26.46 17.15 15.73
C GLY A 354 26.03 18.01 14.55
N LYS A 355 25.14 17.54 13.67
CA LYS A 355 24.56 18.36 12.61
C LYS A 355 23.25 18.99 13.09
N PRO A 356 23.15 20.33 13.18
CA PRO A 356 21.97 20.98 13.68
C PRO A 356 20.78 20.76 12.75
N ILE A 357 19.58 20.70 13.34
CA ILE A 357 18.32 20.77 12.61
C ILE A 357 18.27 22.14 11.92
N LYS A 358 17.68 22.19 10.71
CA LYS A 358 17.55 23.45 9.97
C LYS A 358 16.73 24.47 10.76
N ASP A 359 17.13 25.74 10.69
CA ASP A 359 16.46 26.84 11.38
C ASP A 359 14.96 26.92 11.07
N GLU A 360 14.55 26.62 9.84
CA GLU A 360 13.13 26.58 9.43
C GLU A 360 12.29 25.58 10.22
N TYR A 361 12.88 24.43 10.59
CA TYR A 361 12.21 23.40 11.37
C TYR A 361 12.20 23.74 12.86
N ILE A 362 13.25 24.41 13.34
CA ILE A 362 13.30 24.93 14.72
C ILE A 362 12.22 26.01 14.89
N ASP A 363 12.11 26.96 13.94
CA ASP A 363 11.06 27.99 13.90
C ASP A 363 9.66 27.37 13.90
N MET A 364 9.44 26.28 13.16
CA MET A 364 8.18 25.55 13.17
C MET A 364 7.83 25.00 14.57
N PHE A 365 8.78 24.41 15.29
CA PHE A 365 8.55 23.99 16.68
C PHE A 365 8.30 25.18 17.61
N ILE A 366 9.05 26.27 17.48
CA ILE A 366 8.88 27.48 18.28
C ILE A 366 7.46 28.02 18.12
N ARG A 367 7.01 28.27 16.89
CA ARG A 367 5.66 28.78 16.62
C ARG A 367 4.56 27.86 17.10
N TRP A 368 4.75 26.54 16.97
CA TRP A 368 3.81 25.56 17.47
C TRP A 368 3.67 25.64 18.99
N VAL A 369 4.79 25.75 19.72
CA VAL A 369 4.80 25.88 21.18
C VAL A 369 4.21 27.22 21.61
N GLU A 370 4.55 28.31 20.94
CA GLU A 370 4.01 29.66 21.20
C GLU A 370 2.50 29.71 21.02
N ALA A 371 1.97 29.06 19.98
CA ALA A 371 0.54 29.01 19.68
C ALA A 371 -0.26 28.04 20.57
N GLY A 372 0.37 27.41 21.57
CA GLY A 372 -0.29 26.50 22.49
C GLY A 372 -0.42 25.06 21.98
N MET A 373 0.40 24.67 21.02
CA MET A 373 0.53 23.32 20.46
C MET A 373 -0.80 22.74 19.92
N PRO A 374 -1.44 23.39 18.93
CA PRO A 374 -2.66 22.82 18.34
C PRO A 374 -2.39 21.42 17.78
N GLU A 375 -3.26 20.48 18.11
CA GLU A 375 -3.13 19.10 17.67
C GLU A 375 -3.63 18.98 16.24
N THR A 376 -4.81 19.56 15.96
CA THR A 376 -5.50 19.41 14.68
C THR A 376 -5.27 20.59 13.73
N ALA A 377 -5.42 20.34 12.42
CA ALA A 377 -5.40 21.42 11.41
C ALA A 377 -6.48 22.50 11.67
N ALA A 378 -7.64 22.08 12.20
CA ALA A 378 -8.74 22.99 12.49
C ALA A 378 -8.41 23.95 13.65
N GLU A 379 -7.78 23.45 14.70
CA GLU A 379 -7.32 24.26 15.84
C GLU A 379 -6.27 25.28 15.39
N ALA A 380 -5.29 24.85 14.60
CA ALA A 380 -4.26 25.73 14.06
C ALA A 380 -4.85 26.82 13.14
N THR A 381 -5.82 26.47 12.29
CA THR A 381 -6.51 27.44 11.43
C THR A 381 -7.25 28.50 12.25
N ALA A 382 -7.90 28.09 13.35
CA ALA A 382 -8.59 29.02 14.24
C ALA A 382 -7.63 30.04 14.87
N LEU A 383 -6.40 29.62 15.19
CA LEU A 383 -5.35 30.46 15.77
C LEU A 383 -4.61 31.32 14.72
N SER A 384 -4.62 30.90 13.46
CA SER A 384 -4.00 31.65 12.34
C SER A 384 -4.87 32.83 11.85
N GLY A 385 -6.13 32.89 12.27
CA GLY A 385 -7.12 33.89 11.85
C GLY A 385 -7.33 35.06 12.81
N GLU A 386 -6.59 35.09 13.93
CA GLU A 386 -6.53 36.20 14.90
C GLU A 386 -5.27 37.04 14.68
#